data_AF-A0A4Q5BS29-F1
#
_entry.id   AF-A0A4Q5BS29-F1
#
_cell.length_a   1.000
_cell.length_b   1.000
_cell.length_c   1.000
_cell.angle_alpha   90.00
_cell.angle_beta   90.00
_cell.angle_gamma   90.00
#
_symmetry.space_group_name_H-M   'P 1'
#
loop_
_entity.id
_entity.type
_entity.pdbx_description
1 polymer ?
#
loop_
_entity_poly.entity_id
_entity_poly.type
_entity_poly.pdbx_seq_one_letter_code
_entity_poly.pdbx_strand_id
1 'polypeptide(L)'
;MKEYYRTALNEEISSILMNIKVTTEEIKKNNYQITRSPESLANKKLLKEKYPPEFELQYKYRKKRQFTKVRITYNKEFLPTRIEWYYKGEEGLKWYTWRTYSYPFKNKSDFDKRLDEEIETIKAIQEENKGD
;
A
#
# COMPACT_ATOMS: atom_id res chain seq x y z
N MET A 1 -14.73 12.13 12.09
CA MET A 1 -14.92 10.80 11.48
C MET A 1 -14.46 10.74 10.02
N LYS A 2 -14.93 11.63 9.12
CA LYS A 2 -14.51 11.63 7.70
C LYS A 2 -13.00 11.80 7.46
N GLU A 3 -12.34 12.65 8.25
CA GLU A 3 -10.90 12.92 8.10
C GLU A 3 -10.05 11.72 8.53
N TYR A 4 -10.35 11.14 9.70
CA TYR A 4 -9.69 9.92 10.19
C TYR A 4 -9.85 8.74 9.21
N TYR A 5 -11.06 8.52 8.69
CA TYR A 5 -11.32 7.46 7.71
C TYR A 5 -10.48 7.65 6.43
N ARG A 6 -10.38 8.89 5.93
CA ARG A 6 -9.61 9.19 4.72
C ARG A 6 -8.11 9.02 4.94
N THR A 7 -7.59 9.42 6.11
CA THR A 7 -6.19 9.17 6.48
C THR A 7 -5.93 7.67 6.58
N ALA A 8 -6.74 6.93 7.33
CA ALA A 8 -6.62 5.48 7.46
C ALA A 8 -6.67 4.78 6.09
N LEU A 9 -7.61 5.16 5.23
CA LEU A 9 -7.71 4.60 3.87
C LEU A 9 -6.45 4.88 3.03
N ASN A 10 -5.93 6.12 3.07
CA ASN A 10 -4.73 6.48 2.31
C ASN A 10 -3.47 5.80 2.86
N GLU A 11 -3.42 5.55 4.17
CA GLU A 11 -2.37 4.77 4.80
C GLU A 11 -2.50 3.30 4.40
N GLU A 12 -3.66 2.68 4.53
CA GLU A 12 -3.88 1.25 4.22
C GLU A 12 -3.70 0.92 2.73
N ILE A 13 -4.40 1.66 1.85
CA ILE A 13 -4.40 1.41 0.39
C ILE A 13 -3.19 2.04 -0.31
N SER A 14 -2.43 2.90 0.37
CA SER A 14 -1.41 3.75 -0.23
C SER A 14 -1.98 4.78 -1.23
N SER A 15 -1.69 6.05 -1.00
CA SER A 15 -1.99 7.15 -1.93
C SER A 15 -1.44 6.92 -3.35
N ILE A 16 -0.38 6.12 -3.50
CA ILE A 16 0.17 5.73 -4.80
C ILE A 16 -0.89 5.01 -5.65
N LEU A 17 -1.57 4.02 -5.07
CA LEU A 17 -2.57 3.21 -5.79
C LEU A 17 -3.81 4.04 -6.14
N MET A 18 -4.12 5.05 -5.35
CA MET A 18 -5.25 5.96 -5.61
C MET A 18 -4.98 6.94 -6.75
N ASN A 19 -3.70 7.29 -7.00
CA ASN A 19 -3.33 8.31 -8.00
C ASN A 19 -2.70 7.71 -9.27
N ILE A 20 -2.32 6.43 -9.26
CA ILE A 20 -1.72 5.80 -10.43
C ILE A 20 -2.73 5.73 -11.59
N LYS A 21 -2.30 6.22 -12.74
CA LYS A 21 -3.00 6.03 -14.02
C LYS A 21 -2.24 4.97 -14.81
N VAL A 22 -2.83 3.79 -14.90
CA VAL A 22 -2.27 2.62 -15.59
C VAL A 22 -3.40 1.80 -16.18
N THR A 23 -3.21 1.27 -17.39
CA THR A 23 -4.18 0.36 -18.02
C THR A 23 -3.71 -1.09 -17.94
N THR A 24 -4.63 -2.05 -18.09
CA THR A 24 -4.26 -3.47 -18.05
C THR A 24 -3.34 -3.86 -19.20
N GLU A 25 -3.47 -3.23 -20.38
CA GLU A 25 -2.58 -3.43 -21.53
C GLU A 25 -1.15 -2.97 -21.20
N GLU A 26 -1.02 -1.82 -20.52
CA GLU A 26 0.29 -1.33 -20.08
C GLU A 26 0.93 -2.31 -19.09
N ILE A 27 0.15 -2.83 -18.13
CA ILE A 27 0.63 -3.82 -17.16
C ILE A 27 1.15 -5.07 -17.87
N LYS A 28 0.39 -5.60 -18.84
CA LYS A 28 0.82 -6.78 -19.64
C LYS A 28 2.11 -6.50 -20.41
N LYS A 29 2.18 -5.36 -21.11
CA LYS A 29 3.34 -4.98 -21.93
C LYS A 29 4.63 -4.86 -21.13
N ASN A 30 4.52 -4.50 -19.85
CA ASN A 30 5.67 -4.33 -18.95
C ASN A 30 5.86 -5.53 -18.00
N ASN A 31 5.45 -6.73 -18.39
CA ASN A 31 5.63 -7.95 -17.59
C ASN A 31 5.09 -7.82 -16.16
N TYR A 32 3.91 -7.23 -16.01
CA TYR A 32 3.24 -7.02 -14.73
C TYR A 32 4.01 -6.14 -13.74
N GLN A 33 4.94 -5.31 -14.20
CA GLN A 33 5.67 -4.35 -13.38
C GLN A 33 5.64 -2.95 -14.00
N ILE A 34 5.14 -1.97 -13.25
CA ILE A 34 5.08 -0.59 -13.70
C ILE A 34 6.03 0.24 -12.87
N THR A 35 6.92 0.97 -13.54
CA THR A 35 7.84 1.90 -12.89
C THR A 35 7.46 3.33 -13.24
N ARG A 36 7.42 4.20 -12.22
CA ARG A 36 7.09 5.62 -12.32
C ARG A 36 8.02 6.47 -11.48
N SER A 37 8.08 7.76 -11.78
CA SER A 37 8.77 8.72 -10.91
C SER A 37 7.90 9.01 -9.68
N PRO A 38 8.49 9.23 -8.50
CA PRO A 38 7.74 9.63 -7.30
C PRO A 38 6.88 10.87 -7.53
N GLU A 39 7.38 11.84 -8.29
CA GLU A 39 6.65 13.07 -8.61
C GLU A 39 5.35 12.82 -9.39
N SER A 40 5.34 11.83 -10.30
CA SER A 40 4.13 11.50 -11.06
C SER A 40 3.03 10.83 -10.25
N LEU A 41 3.39 10.27 -9.08
CA LEU A 41 2.47 9.55 -8.19
C LEU A 41 2.04 10.41 -6.99
N ALA A 42 2.88 11.36 -6.57
CA ALA A 42 2.65 12.16 -5.37
C ALA A 42 1.48 13.10 -5.54
N ASN A 43 0.51 13.01 -4.62
CA ASN A 43 -0.62 13.92 -4.65
C ASN A 43 -0.30 15.19 -3.85
N LYS A 44 -0.01 16.26 -4.59
CA LYS A 44 0.32 17.58 -4.01
C LYS A 44 -0.79 18.17 -3.12
N LYS A 45 -2.04 17.70 -3.25
CA LYS A 45 -3.14 18.14 -2.38
C LYS A 45 -3.03 17.49 -0.99
N LEU A 46 -2.63 16.21 -0.92
CA LEU A 46 -2.46 15.48 0.34
C LEU A 46 -1.29 16.02 1.18
N LEU A 47 -0.29 16.64 0.55
CA LEU A 47 0.79 17.34 1.25
C LEU A 47 0.34 18.47 2.19
N LYS A 48 -0.87 19.01 1.98
CA LYS A 48 -1.45 20.10 2.78
C LYS A 48 -2.37 19.57 3.89
N GLU A 49 -2.65 18.27 3.93
CA GLU A 49 -3.46 17.68 4.98
C GLU A 49 -2.71 17.75 6.31
N LYS A 50 -3.45 17.78 7.43
CA LYS A 50 -2.86 17.82 8.78
C LYS A 50 -1.95 16.60 9.02
N TYR A 51 -2.34 15.46 8.47
CA TYR A 51 -1.60 14.20 8.50
C TYR A 51 -1.49 13.64 7.07
N PRO A 52 -0.50 14.07 6.28
CA PRO A 52 -0.28 13.54 4.94
C PRO A 52 0.09 12.05 5.00
N PRO A 53 -0.31 11.25 4.00
CA PRO A 53 0.10 9.85 3.95
C PRO A 53 1.61 9.69 3.85
N GLU A 54 2.11 8.53 4.27
CA GLU A 54 3.54 8.25 4.36
C GLU A 54 4.28 8.52 3.04
N PHE A 55 3.71 8.14 1.90
CA PHE A 55 4.35 8.37 0.60
C PHE A 55 4.59 9.85 0.31
N GLU A 56 3.59 10.70 0.56
CA GLU A 56 3.70 12.15 0.42
C GLU A 56 4.72 12.76 1.38
N LEU A 57 4.78 12.26 2.61
CA LEU A 57 5.81 12.67 3.58
C LEU A 57 7.21 12.32 3.05
N GLN A 58 7.42 11.10 2.57
CA GLN A 58 8.71 10.69 2.01
C GLN A 58 9.07 11.50 0.75
N TYR A 59 8.10 11.77 -0.12
CA TYR A 59 8.29 12.61 -1.30
C TYR A 59 8.70 14.05 -0.93
N LYS A 60 8.13 14.62 0.14
CA LYS A 60 8.40 16.01 0.58
C LYS A 60 9.76 16.14 1.27
N TYR A 61 10.07 15.23 2.20
CA TYR A 61 11.18 15.41 3.13
C TYR A 61 12.47 14.70 2.70
N ARG A 62 12.41 13.65 1.87
CA ARG A 62 13.63 13.03 1.36
C ARG A 62 14.29 13.94 0.33
N LYS A 63 15.62 13.91 0.26
CA LYS A 63 16.35 14.64 -0.78
C LYS A 63 15.84 14.17 -2.15
N LYS A 64 15.56 15.11 -3.07
CA LYS A 64 15.03 14.82 -4.43
C LYS A 64 15.78 13.71 -5.19
N ARG A 65 17.05 13.45 -4.84
CA ARG A 65 17.92 12.44 -5.49
C ARG A 65 17.98 11.09 -4.75
N GLN A 66 17.47 11.00 -3.54
CA GLN A 66 17.47 9.78 -2.74
C GLN A 66 16.33 8.84 -3.12
N PHE A 67 15.21 9.38 -3.59
CA PHE A 67 14.06 8.59 -3.99
C PHE A 67 13.71 8.88 -5.44
N THR A 68 14.07 7.95 -6.33
CA THR A 68 14.14 8.27 -7.77
C THR A 68 13.12 7.51 -8.61
N LYS A 69 12.69 6.32 -8.17
CA LYS A 69 11.70 5.50 -8.87
C LYS A 69 10.80 4.77 -7.88
N VAL A 70 9.57 4.54 -8.29
CA VAL A 70 8.61 3.64 -7.63
C VAL A 70 8.28 2.54 -8.61
N ARG A 71 8.30 1.29 -8.14
CA ARG A 71 7.86 0.12 -8.90
C ARG A 71 6.65 -0.48 -8.22
N ILE A 72 5.63 -0.79 -9.01
CA ILE A 72 4.44 -1.49 -8.56
C ILE A 72 4.37 -2.80 -9.35
N THR A 73 4.30 -3.91 -8.62
CA THR A 73 4.15 -5.26 -9.18
C THR A 73 2.71 -5.68 -9.09
N TYR A 74 2.19 -6.31 -10.15
CA TYR A 74 0.82 -6.79 -10.25
C TYR A 74 0.77 -8.32 -10.36
N ASN A 75 -0.33 -8.93 -9.91
CA ASN A 75 -0.63 -10.32 -10.21
C ASN A 75 -1.28 -10.47 -11.60
N LYS A 76 -1.60 -11.70 -12.01
CA LYS A 76 -2.26 -11.98 -13.31
C LYS A 76 -3.67 -11.40 -13.44
N GLU A 77 -4.29 -11.02 -12.33
CA GLU A 77 -5.61 -10.38 -12.23
C GLU A 77 -5.51 -8.85 -12.20
N PHE A 78 -4.32 -8.29 -12.44
CA PHE A 78 -4.05 -6.85 -12.45
C PHE A 78 -4.23 -6.17 -11.07
N LEU A 79 -4.18 -6.94 -9.98
CA LEU A 79 -4.17 -6.42 -8.62
C LEU A 79 -2.73 -6.13 -8.17
N PRO A 80 -2.45 -4.96 -7.58
CA PRO A 80 -1.12 -4.61 -7.09
C PRO A 80 -0.74 -5.50 -5.91
N THR A 81 0.39 -6.19 -5.99
CA THR A 81 0.87 -7.11 -4.94
C THR A 81 2.05 -6.57 -4.17
N ARG A 82 2.80 -5.64 -4.75
CA ARG A 82 4.00 -5.09 -4.12
C ARG A 82 4.30 -3.68 -4.61
N ILE A 83 4.65 -2.79 -3.69
CA ILE A 83 5.17 -1.46 -3.99
C ILE A 83 6.60 -1.38 -3.46
N GLU A 84 7.51 -0.99 -4.34
CA GLU A 84 8.93 -0.89 -4.08
C GLU A 84 9.46 0.50 -4.42
N TRP A 85 10.43 0.92 -3.64
CA TRP A 85 11.07 2.22 -3.73
C TRP A 85 12.52 2.06 -4.16
N TYR A 86 12.93 2.77 -5.21
CA TYR A 86 14.33 2.82 -5.60
C TYR A 86 15.02 3.94 -4.84
N TYR A 87 15.77 3.53 -3.82
CA TYR A 87 16.47 4.41 -2.90
C TYR A 87 17.95 4.49 -3.25
N LYS A 88 18.49 5.71 -3.23
CA LYS A 88 19.92 6.02 -3.32
C LYS A 88 20.41 6.44 -1.94
N GLY A 89 20.97 5.48 -1.20
CA GLY A 89 21.58 5.71 0.10
C GLY A 89 23.11 5.86 0.01
N GLU A 90 23.74 5.99 1.17
CA GLU A 90 25.21 5.95 1.29
C GLU A 90 25.76 4.57 0.89
N GLU A 91 25.01 3.51 1.16
CA GLU A 91 25.31 2.12 0.77
C GLU A 91 25.02 1.80 -0.71
N GLY A 92 24.60 2.78 -1.51
CA GLY A 92 24.35 2.63 -2.95
C GLY A 92 22.88 2.60 -3.35
N LEU A 93 22.61 2.03 -4.53
CA LEU A 93 21.30 2.02 -5.18
C LEU A 93 20.60 0.68 -4.94
N LYS A 94 19.44 0.70 -4.27
CA LYS A 94 18.69 -0.53 -3.98
C LYS A 94 17.18 -0.32 -4.06
N TRP A 95 16.48 -1.38 -4.44
CA TRP A 95 15.03 -1.49 -4.29
C TRP A 95 14.69 -1.89 -2.85
N TYR A 96 13.83 -1.10 -2.21
CA TYR A 96 13.26 -1.37 -0.89
C TYR A 96 11.79 -1.72 -1.03
N THR A 97 11.35 -2.83 -0.43
CA THR A 97 9.92 -3.17 -0.40
C THR A 97 9.23 -2.33 0.64
N TRP A 98 8.31 -1.46 0.21
CA TRP A 98 7.55 -0.63 1.13
C TRP A 98 6.28 -1.33 1.60
N ARG A 99 5.50 -1.87 0.66
CA ARG A 99 4.25 -2.56 0.97
C ARG A 99 4.07 -3.81 0.12
N THR A 100 3.44 -4.81 0.73
CA THR A 100 2.97 -6.02 0.07
C THR A 100 1.48 -6.14 0.32
N TYR A 101 0.75 -6.52 -0.72
CA TYR A 101 -0.67 -6.78 -0.66
C TYR A 101 -0.90 -8.25 -0.94
N SER A 102 -1.77 -8.85 -0.15
CA SER A 102 -2.25 -10.21 -0.36
C SER A 102 -3.76 -10.14 -0.57
N TYR A 103 -4.25 -10.99 -1.47
CA TYR A 103 -5.67 -11.16 -1.76
C TYR A 103 -6.07 -12.60 -1.47
N PRO A 104 -6.04 -13.03 -0.19
CA PRO A 104 -6.22 -14.44 0.17
C PRO A 104 -7.68 -14.90 0.04
N PHE A 105 -8.63 -13.97 -0.07
CA PHE A 105 -10.06 -14.25 -0.19
C PHE A 105 -10.51 -14.02 -1.63
N LYS A 106 -11.25 -14.99 -2.20
CA LYS A 106 -11.73 -14.89 -3.58
C LYS A 106 -12.88 -13.91 -3.71
N ASN A 107 -13.67 -13.75 -2.65
CA ASN A 107 -14.84 -12.90 -2.63
C ASN A 107 -15.13 -12.43 -1.18
N LYS A 108 -16.11 -11.54 -1.04
CA LYS A 108 -16.50 -10.99 0.27
C LYS A 108 -17.03 -12.07 1.23
N SER A 109 -17.77 -13.06 0.74
CA SER A 109 -18.31 -14.13 1.59
C SER A 109 -17.20 -14.96 2.23
N ASP A 110 -16.13 -15.25 1.48
CA ASP A 110 -14.96 -15.97 2.00
C ASP A 110 -14.25 -15.16 3.10
N PHE A 111 -14.16 -13.83 2.91
CA PHE A 111 -13.61 -12.92 3.91
C PHE A 111 -14.49 -12.84 5.15
N ASP A 112 -15.78 -12.57 5.00
CA ASP A 112 -16.74 -12.41 6.10
C ASP A 112 -16.77 -13.69 6.95
N LYS A 113 -16.79 -14.88 6.31
CA LYS A 113 -16.70 -16.16 7.02
C LYS A 113 -15.44 -16.28 7.87
N ARG A 114 -14.27 -15.94 7.31
CA ARG A 114 -13.01 -16.00 8.06
C ARG A 114 -12.98 -14.99 9.20
N LEU A 115 -13.53 -13.81 8.97
CA LEU A 115 -13.64 -12.76 10.00
C LEU A 115 -14.49 -13.23 11.18
N ASP A 116 -15.64 -13.86 10.91
CA ASP A 116 -16.50 -14.41 11.96
C ASP A 116 -15.79 -15.51 12.77
N GLU A 117 -15.09 -16.44 12.09
CA GLU A 117 -14.28 -17.49 12.74
C GLU A 117 -13.19 -16.91 13.67
N GLU A 118 -12.48 -15.87 13.23
CA GLU A 118 -11.43 -15.20 14.03
C GLU A 118 -12.04 -14.45 15.23
N ILE A 119 -13.21 -13.82 15.07
CA ILE A 119 -13.91 -13.15 16.17
C ILE A 119 -14.34 -14.16 17.24
N GLU A 120 -14.87 -15.32 16.84
CA GLU A 120 -15.22 -16.40 17.79
C GLU A 120 -13.98 -16.93 18.52
N THR A 121 -12.88 -17.12 17.80
CA THR A 121 -11.61 -17.57 18.39
C THR A 121 -11.09 -16.59 19.43
N ILE A 122 -11.11 -15.28 19.14
CA ILE A 122 -10.70 -14.24 20.10
C ILE A 122 -11.59 -14.25 21.34
N LYS A 123 -12.91 -14.38 21.17
CA LYS A 123 -13.85 -14.46 22.30
C LYS A 123 -13.57 -15.67 23.18
N ALA A 124 -13.32 -16.84 22.57
CA ALA A 124 -12.99 -18.06 23.31
C ALA A 124 -11.70 -17.89 24.14
N ILE A 125 -10.64 -17.34 23.54
CA ILE A 125 -9.37 -17.02 24.23
C ILE A 125 -9.60 -16.05 25.39
N GLN A 126 -10.45 -15.04 25.20
CA GLN A 126 -10.76 -14.07 26.27
C GLN A 126 -11.53 -14.69 27.44
N GLU A 127 -12.43 -15.65 27.18
CA GLU A 127 -13.15 -16.36 28.24
C GLU A 127 -12.23 -17.34 28.99
N GLU A 128 -11.34 -18.04 28.29
CA GLU A 128 -10.32 -18.89 28.92
C GLU A 128 -9.39 -18.09 29.85
N ASN A 129 -8.92 -16.92 29.42
CA ASN A 129 -8.05 -16.05 30.22
C ASN A 129 -8.76 -15.30 31.37
N LYS A 130 -10.10 -15.36 31.47
CA LYS A 130 -10.85 -14.82 32.62
C LYS A 130 -11.05 -15.85 33.73
N GLY A 131 -10.75 -17.12 33.46
CA GLY A 131 -10.95 -18.24 34.38
C GLY A 131 -9.80 -18.49 35.36
N ASP A 132 -8.67 -17.77 35.23
CA ASP A 132 -7.50 -17.79 36.13
C ASP A 132 -7.47 -16.55 37.06
#